data_AF-B6UIP7-F1
#
_entry.id   AF-B6UIP7-F1
#
_cell.length_a   1.000
_cell.length_b   1.000
_cell.length_c   1.000
_cell.angle_alpha   90.00
_cell.angle_beta   90.00
_cell.angle_gamma   90.00
#
_symmetry.space_group_name_H-M   'P 1'
#
loop_
_entity.id
_entity.type
_entity.pdbx_description
1 polymer ?
#
loop_
_entity_poly.entity_id
_entity_poly.type
_entity_poly.pdbx_seq_one_letter_code
_entity_poly.pdbx_strand_id
1 'polypeptide(L)'
;MASEEVLHKVQNLIERCLQMYMNKKEVVDALSHHSRIEPCITELVWQQLEQQNPLFFKAYDMRLMLKNQIMVFNRLLQDQFEIMNKEFSSGIPSMSLPNDSNSNLCKTFLSSLIMGRDCS
;
A
#
# COMPACT_ATOMS: atom_id res chain seq x y z
N MET A 1 -22.13 26.19 13.44
CA MET A 1 -22.13 26.23 11.96
C MET A 1 -20.72 26.05 11.40
N ALA A 2 -19.75 26.94 11.63
CA ALA A 2 -18.38 26.78 11.10
C ALA A 2 -17.62 25.52 11.57
N SER A 3 -17.87 25.04 12.79
CA SER A 3 -17.17 23.85 13.32
C SER A 3 -17.63 22.54 12.69
N GLU A 4 -18.88 22.45 12.24
CA GLU A 4 -19.45 21.20 11.68
C GLU A 4 -18.98 20.95 10.26
N GLU A 5 -18.89 22.03 9.46
CA GLU A 5 -18.36 21.99 8.10
C GLU A 5 -16.89 21.56 8.06
N VAL A 6 -16.07 22.03 9.00
CA VAL A 6 -14.66 21.64 9.12
C VAL A 6 -14.54 20.15 9.45
N LEU A 7 -15.30 19.65 10.42
CA LEU A 7 -15.28 18.23 10.80
C LEU A 7 -15.73 17.34 9.63
N HIS A 8 -16.79 17.72 8.93
CA HIS A 8 -17.26 16.98 7.76
C HIS A 8 -16.23 16.98 6.62
N LYS A 9 -15.53 18.10 6.40
CA LYS A 9 -14.44 18.16 5.42
C LYS A 9 -13.28 17.23 5.80
N VAL A 10 -12.88 17.21 7.08
CA VAL A 10 -11.81 16.33 7.57
C VAL A 10 -12.21 14.86 7.41
N GLN A 11 -13.46 14.50 7.74
CA GLN A 11 -13.98 13.15 7.53
C GLN A 11 -13.89 12.73 6.05
N ASN A 12 -14.35 13.55 5.12
CA ASN A 12 -14.28 13.25 3.69
C ASN A 12 -12.83 13.03 3.21
N LEU A 13 -11.87 13.79 3.75
CA LEU A 13 -10.46 13.61 3.44
C LEU A 13 -9.92 12.29 4.00
N ILE A 14 -10.28 11.93 5.25
CA ILE A 14 -9.94 10.64 5.85
C ILE A 14 -10.51 9.49 5.00
N GLU A 15 -11.77 9.57 4.59
CA GLU A 15 -12.41 8.53 3.76
C GLU A 15 -11.68 8.33 2.41
N ARG A 16 -11.21 9.41 1.78
CA ARG A 16 -10.37 9.32 0.58
C ARG A 16 -9.02 8.66 0.87
N CYS A 17 -8.37 9.01 1.98
CA CYS A 17 -7.13 8.33 2.41
C CYS A 17 -7.35 6.84 2.68
N LEU A 18 -8.49 6.47 3.26
CA LEU A 18 -8.85 5.08 3.50
C LEU A 18 -9.00 4.30 2.18
N GLN A 19 -9.57 4.91 1.14
CA GLN A 19 -9.67 4.31 -0.21
C GLN A 19 -8.29 4.05 -0.83
N MET A 20 -7.28 4.85 -0.51
CA MET A 20 -5.89 4.66 -0.92
C MET A 20 -5.12 3.66 -0.02
N TYR A 21 -5.81 2.96 0.88
CA TYR A 21 -5.24 1.99 1.81
C TYR A 21 -4.13 2.57 2.70
N MET A 22 -4.29 3.83 3.13
CA MET A 22 -3.38 4.48 4.06
C MET A 22 -3.70 4.07 5.51
N ASN A 23 -2.66 3.75 6.28
CA ASN A 23 -2.81 3.55 7.72
C ASN A 23 -2.99 4.89 8.46
N LYS A 24 -3.43 4.84 9.72
CA LYS A 24 -3.71 6.06 10.52
C LYS A 24 -2.56 7.06 10.53
N LYS A 25 -1.31 6.60 10.68
CA LYS A 25 -0.14 7.48 10.69
C LYS A 25 0.04 8.17 9.33
N GLU A 26 -0.06 7.40 8.23
CA GLU A 26 0.02 7.95 6.88
C GLU A 26 -1.09 8.99 6.62
N VAL A 27 -2.30 8.77 7.12
CA VAL A 27 -3.41 9.74 7.01
C VAL A 27 -3.11 11.02 7.79
N VAL A 28 -2.68 10.90 9.06
CA VAL A 28 -2.32 12.05 9.90
C VAL A 28 -1.21 12.86 9.25
N ASP A 29 -0.15 12.19 8.79
CA ASP A 29 0.98 12.84 8.13
C ASP A 29 0.52 13.51 6.81
N ALA A 30 -0.28 12.83 5.98
CA ALA A 30 -0.75 13.38 4.71
C ALA A 30 -1.65 14.62 4.90
N LEU A 31 -2.60 14.57 5.84
CA LEU A 31 -3.51 15.70 6.08
C LEU A 31 -2.80 16.89 6.74
N SER A 32 -1.79 16.62 7.57
CA SER A 32 -0.93 17.67 8.13
C SER A 32 -0.12 18.37 7.04
N HIS A 33 0.59 17.63 6.19
CA HIS A 33 1.47 18.22 5.17
C HIS A 33 0.69 18.86 4.02
N HIS A 34 -0.31 18.17 3.47
CA HIS A 34 -0.97 18.60 2.23
C HIS A 34 -2.17 19.51 2.47
N SER A 35 -2.88 19.34 3.59
CA SER A 35 -4.09 20.10 3.90
C SER A 35 -3.91 21.08 5.06
N ARG A 36 -2.73 21.11 5.70
CA ARG A 36 -2.42 21.96 6.88
C ARG A 36 -3.42 21.76 8.03
N ILE A 37 -3.94 20.54 8.17
CA ILE A 37 -4.83 20.18 9.27
C ILE A 37 -3.95 19.81 10.47
N GLU A 38 -4.29 20.31 11.66
CA GLU A 38 -3.58 19.90 12.87
C GLU A 38 -3.78 18.40 13.14
N PRO A 39 -2.71 17.64 13.45
CA PRO A 39 -2.78 16.20 13.72
C PRO A 39 -3.85 15.82 14.75
N CYS A 40 -3.99 16.61 15.82
CA CYS A 40 -4.98 16.40 16.88
C CYS A 40 -6.43 16.37 16.35
N ILE A 41 -6.74 17.22 15.36
CA ILE A 41 -8.08 17.26 14.74
C ILE A 41 -8.31 15.98 13.94
N THR A 42 -7.34 15.56 13.13
CA THR A 42 -7.44 14.31 12.35
C THR A 42 -7.58 13.09 13.27
N GLU A 43 -6.81 13.03 14.35
CA GLU A 43 -6.89 11.94 15.33
C GLU A 43 -8.26 11.86 16.01
N LEU A 44 -8.83 13.02 16.38
CA LEU A 44 -10.15 13.10 16.99
C LEU A 44 -11.24 12.60 16.05
N VAL A 45 -11.25 13.08 14.80
CA VAL A 45 -12.25 12.65 13.80
C VAL A 45 -12.08 11.17 13.48
N TRP A 46 -10.85 10.68 13.36
CA TRP A 46 -10.57 9.26 13.17
C TRP A 46 -11.15 8.41 14.30
N GLN A 47 -10.93 8.80 15.56
CA GLN A 47 -11.48 8.09 16.73
C GLN A 47 -13.01 8.05 16.71
N GLN A 48 -13.66 9.15 16.30
CA GLN A 48 -15.11 9.18 16.15
C GLN A 48 -15.59 8.21 15.07
N LEU A 49 -14.90 8.15 13.93
CA LEU A 49 -15.23 7.20 12.86
C LEU A 49 -15.06 5.75 13.30
N GLU A 50 -14.00 5.42 14.03
CA GLU A 50 -13.77 4.09 14.61
C GLU A 50 -14.88 3.68 15.58
N GLN A 51 -15.29 4.59 16.46
CA GLN A 51 -16.37 4.35 17.43
C GLN A 51 -17.73 4.15 16.74
N GLN A 52 -18.00 4.93 15.68
CA GLN A 52 -19.27 4.84 14.95
C GLN A 52 -19.33 3.62 14.02
N ASN A 53 -18.19 3.15 13.50
CA ASN A 53 -18.12 2.10 12.49
C ASN A 53 -17.08 1.00 12.83
N PRO A 54 -17.16 0.36 14.01
CA PRO A 54 -16.09 -0.52 14.50
C PRO A 54 -15.85 -1.75 13.61
N LEU A 55 -16.91 -2.30 13.02
CA LEU A 55 -16.79 -3.44 12.10
C LEU A 55 -16.08 -3.08 10.79
N PHE A 56 -16.30 -1.85 10.29
CA PHE A 56 -15.59 -1.35 9.12
C PHE A 56 -14.10 -1.24 9.41
N PHE A 57 -13.70 -0.61 10.52
CA PHE A 57 -12.29 -0.45 10.86
C PHE A 57 -11.60 -1.79 11.15
N LYS A 58 -12.30 -2.74 11.78
CA LYS A 58 -11.77 -4.10 11.94
C LYS A 58 -11.50 -4.79 10.58
N ALA A 59 -12.41 -4.64 9.62
CA ALA A 59 -12.20 -5.17 8.26
C ALA A 59 -11.10 -4.40 7.52
N TYR A 60 -11.01 -3.09 7.75
CA TYR A 60 -9.99 -2.22 7.18
C TYR A 60 -8.58 -2.59 7.65
N ASP A 61 -8.40 -2.84 8.95
CA ASP A 61 -7.13 -3.28 9.53
C ASP A 61 -6.68 -4.61 8.92
N MET A 62 -7.60 -5.58 8.79
CA MET A 62 -7.30 -6.84 8.09
C MET A 62 -6.87 -6.59 6.64
N ARG A 63 -7.52 -5.65 5.95
CA ARG A 63 -7.19 -5.27 4.57
C ARG A 63 -5.80 -4.63 4.47
N LEU A 64 -5.41 -3.80 5.44
CA LEU A 64 -4.06 -3.24 5.53
C LEU A 64 -3.01 -4.33 5.81
N MET A 65 -3.29 -5.27 6.71
CA MET A 65 -2.41 -6.41 6.96
C MET A 65 -2.18 -7.23 5.68
N LEU A 66 -3.24 -7.51 4.92
CA LEU A 66 -3.13 -8.23 3.65
C LEU A 66 -2.31 -7.44 2.61
N LYS A 67 -2.56 -6.13 2.46
CA LYS A 67 -1.74 -5.26 1.60
C LYS A 67 -0.26 -5.35 1.95
N ASN A 68 0.07 -5.32 3.25
CA ASN A 68 1.45 -5.42 3.72
C ASN A 68 2.07 -6.78 3.40
N GLN A 69 1.34 -7.88 3.59
CA GLN A 69 1.83 -9.21 3.22
C GLN A 69 2.08 -9.34 1.72
N ILE A 70 1.16 -8.87 0.87
CA ILE A 70 1.34 -8.85 -0.59
C ILE A 70 2.57 -8.01 -0.95
N MET A 71 2.76 -6.86 -0.28
CA MET A 71 3.91 -6.00 -0.53
C MET A 71 5.24 -6.69 -0.18
N VAL A 72 5.33 -7.37 0.96
CA VAL A 72 6.52 -8.13 1.36
C VAL A 72 6.76 -9.27 0.38
N PHE A 73 5.73 -10.03 0.03
CA PHE A 73 5.85 -11.12 -0.94
C PHE A 73 6.37 -10.62 -2.30
N ASN A 74 5.82 -9.51 -2.81
CA ASN A 74 6.29 -8.93 -4.07
C ASN A 74 7.75 -8.46 -4.01
N ARG A 75 8.19 -7.93 -2.87
CA ARG A 75 9.61 -7.58 -2.65
C ARG A 75 10.49 -8.84 -2.71
N LEU A 76 10.08 -9.89 -2.00
CA LEU A 76 10.83 -11.16 -1.99
C LEU A 76 10.91 -11.79 -3.39
N LEU A 77 9.83 -11.73 -4.18
CA LEU A 77 9.85 -12.19 -5.57
C LEU A 77 10.80 -11.36 -6.44
N GLN A 78 10.83 -10.04 -6.24
CA GLN A 78 11.77 -9.16 -6.94
C GLN A 78 13.22 -9.48 -6.56
N ASP A 79 13.50 -9.65 -5.27
CA ASP A 79 14.83 -10.01 -4.76
C ASP A 79 15.29 -11.36 -5.34
N GLN A 80 14.40 -12.37 -5.39
CA GLN A 80 14.68 -13.67 -6.01
C GLN A 80 15.04 -13.54 -7.49
N PHE A 81 14.27 -12.74 -8.24
CA PHE A 81 14.53 -12.50 -9.66
C PHE A 81 15.89 -11.85 -9.90
N GLU A 82 16.27 -10.89 -9.07
CA GLU A 82 17.57 -10.22 -9.18
C GLU A 82 18.75 -11.15 -8.91
N ILE A 83 18.63 -12.06 -7.93
CA ILE A 83 19.66 -13.07 -7.63
C ILE A 83 19.82 -14.01 -8.83
N MET A 84 18.72 -14.56 -9.35
CA MET A 84 18.77 -15.48 -10.49
C MET A 84 19.46 -14.82 -11.69
N ASN A 85 19.09 -13.59 -12.06
CA ASN A 85 19.70 -12.92 -13.22
C ASN A 85 21.17 -12.55 -13.01
N LYS A 86 21.61 -12.26 -11.79
CA LYS A 86 23.03 -12.01 -11.49
C LYS A 86 23.86 -13.27 -11.63
N GLU A 87 23.35 -14.42 -11.23
CA GLU A 87 24.06 -15.70 -11.38
C GLU A 87 24.19 -16.15 -12.83
N PHE A 88 23.27 -15.78 -13.72
CA PHE A 88 23.38 -16.02 -15.17
C PHE A 88 24.32 -15.04 -15.92
N SER A 89 24.77 -13.96 -15.27
CA SER A 89 25.69 -12.97 -15.85
C SER A 89 27.17 -13.28 -15.60
N SER A 90 27.49 -14.22 -14.70
CA SER A 90 28.87 -14.56 -14.32
C SER A 90 29.36 -15.84 -15.01
N GLY A 91 29.56 -15.76 -16.33
CA GLY A 91 30.69 -16.41 -17.02
C GLY A 91 31.04 -17.89 -16.77
N ILE A 92 30.09 -18.79 -16.48
CA ILE A 92 30.34 -20.25 -16.59
C ILE A 92 29.23 -20.93 -17.40
N PRO A 93 29.53 -21.51 -18.58
CA PRO A 93 28.58 -22.33 -19.31
C PRO A 93 28.59 -23.76 -18.77
N SER A 94 27.51 -24.19 -18.10
CA SER A 94 26.94 -25.54 -18.21
C SER A 94 25.91 -25.82 -17.12
N MET A 95 24.63 -25.88 -17.51
CA MET A 95 23.80 -27.10 -17.45
C MET A 95 22.35 -26.71 -17.69
N SER A 96 21.78 -27.26 -18.77
CA SER A 96 20.38 -27.37 -19.15
C SER A 96 19.33 -26.57 -18.34
N LEU A 97 18.78 -25.56 -19.02
CA LEU A 97 17.58 -24.82 -18.65
C LEU A 97 16.36 -25.74 -18.56
N PRO A 98 15.53 -25.68 -17.49
CA PRO A 98 14.12 -25.96 -17.62
C PRO A 98 13.34 -24.65 -17.65
N ASN A 99 12.79 -24.39 -18.83
CA ASN A 99 11.56 -23.64 -19.06
C ASN A 99 11.60 -22.11 -18.93
N ASP A 100 11.91 -21.44 -20.05
CA ASP A 100 11.69 -20.01 -20.33
C ASP A 100 10.25 -19.51 -20.04
N SER A 101 9.30 -20.43 -19.90
CA SER A 101 7.91 -20.12 -19.55
C SER A 101 7.77 -19.49 -18.16
N ASN A 102 8.58 -19.88 -17.17
CA ASN A 102 8.43 -19.40 -15.78
C ASN A 102 9.05 -18.02 -15.56
N SER A 103 10.14 -17.69 -16.26
CA SER A 103 10.80 -16.38 -16.17
C SER A 103 9.93 -15.28 -16.79
N ASN A 104 9.25 -15.58 -17.91
CA ASN A 104 8.31 -14.69 -18.57
C ASN A 104 7.01 -14.51 -17.77
N LEU A 105 6.54 -15.57 -17.10
CA LEU A 105 5.38 -15.49 -16.21
C LEU A 105 5.68 -14.60 -14.99
N CYS A 106 6.84 -14.75 -14.35
CA CYS A 106 7.27 -13.88 -13.25
C CYS A 106 7.38 -12.41 -13.68
N LYS A 107 7.97 -12.13 -14.86
CA LYS A 107 8.04 -10.77 -15.42
C LYS A 107 6.65 -10.16 -15.66
N THR A 108 5.70 -10.97 -16.15
CA THR A 108 4.32 -10.52 -16.45
C THR A 108 3.50 -10.32 -15.17
N PHE A 109 3.69 -11.16 -14.15
CA PHE A 109 3.07 -10.98 -12.83
C PHE A 109 3.66 -9.78 -12.08
N LEU A 110 4.99 -9.57 -12.15
CA LEU A 110 5.62 -8.41 -11.54
C LEU A 110 5.21 -7.10 -12.22
N SER A 111 5.14 -7.05 -13.56
CA SER A 111 4.70 -5.84 -14.28
C SER A 111 3.25 -5.45 -13.97
N SER A 112 2.35 -6.43 -13.81
CA SER A 112 0.95 -6.18 -13.42
C SER A 112 0.78 -5.75 -11.96
N LEU A 113 1.68 -6.13 -11.06
CA LEU A 113 1.70 -5.68 -9.66
C LEU A 113 2.37 -4.31 -9.47
N ILE A 114 3.30 -3.94 -10.36
CA ILE A 114 3.98 -2.63 -10.37
C ILE A 114 3.07 -1.53 -10.95
N MET A 115 2.27 -1.83 -11.98
CA MET A 115 1.35 -0.85 -12.60
C MET A 115 0.20 -0.39 -11.69
N GLY A 116 0.00 -1.01 -10.53
CA GLY A 116 -0.95 -0.56 -9.51
C GLY A 116 -0.37 0.43 -8.49
N ARG A 117 0.89 0.86 -8.62
CA ARG A 117 1.61 1.63 -7.59
C ARG A 117 2.17 2.99 -7.98
N ASP A 118 2.06 3.42 -9.23
CA ASP A 118 2.40 4.81 -9.55
C ASP A 118 1.12 5.65 -9.61
N CYS A 119 1.04 6.57 -8.65
CA CYS A 119 -0.07 7.44 -8.34
C CYS A 119 -0.71 8.13 -9.55
N SER A 120 -2.04 8.27 -9.49
CA SER A 120 -2.79 9.47 -9.85
C SER A 120 -4.04 9.56 -8.99
#